data_AF-W5WG29-F1
#
_entry.id   AF-W5WG29-F1
#
_cell.length_a   1.000
_cell.length_b   1.000
_cell.length_c   1.000
_cell.angle_alpha   90.00
_cell.angle_beta   90.00
_cell.angle_gamma   90.00
#
_symmetry.space_group_name_H-M   'P 1'
#
loop_
_entity.id
_entity.type
_entity.pdbx_description
1 polymer ?
#
loop_
_entity_poly.entity_id
_entity_poly.type
_entity_poly.pdbx_seq_one_letter_code
_entity_poly.pdbx_strand_id
1 'polypeptide(L)'
;MSTDSLTAHLYRLTDALLVWEGRDDTKAQPGVRQAANIAVDSIDALLHELHELRGSLLAEIRASDLSHSRLHTSDRPSATSPRPQLRRSATPRTPNTPIAAEALFTASQRRHPKVHRHRHRKR
;
A
#
# COMPACT_ATOMS: atom_id res chain seq x y z
N MET A 1 10.60 13.06 -2.93
CA MET A 1 10.36 12.47 -4.27
C MET A 1 10.18 13.63 -5.23
N SER A 2 11.03 13.75 -6.27
CA SER A 2 10.96 14.88 -7.22
C SER A 2 10.10 14.51 -8.43
N THR A 3 9.30 15.45 -8.92
CA THR A 3 8.55 15.34 -10.19
C THR A 3 9.46 15.11 -11.40
N ASP A 4 10.75 15.42 -11.26
CA ASP A 4 11.76 15.18 -12.28
C ASP A 4 11.95 13.68 -12.55
N SER A 5 11.85 12.83 -11.52
CA SER A 5 11.98 11.38 -11.66
C SER A 5 10.83 10.77 -12.47
N LEU A 6 9.60 11.21 -12.17
CA LEU A 6 8.39 10.81 -12.90
C LEU A 6 8.51 11.19 -14.38
N THR A 7 9.01 12.39 -14.65
CA THR A 7 9.22 12.91 -16.00
C THR A 7 10.27 12.07 -16.75
N ALA A 8 11.37 11.71 -16.10
CA ALA A 8 12.39 10.85 -16.68
C ALA A 8 11.85 9.45 -17.04
N HIS A 9 11.04 8.85 -16.17
CA HIS A 9 10.39 7.57 -16.45
C HIS A 9 9.37 7.66 -17.59
N LEU A 10 8.63 8.77 -17.71
CA LEU A 10 7.73 9.02 -18.84
C LEU A 10 8.47 9.13 -20.18
N TYR A 11 9.60 9.85 -20.22
CA TYR A 11 10.41 9.91 -21.44
C TYR A 11 10.93 8.54 -21.84
N ARG A 12 11.48 7.78 -20.89
CA ARG A 12 11.99 6.44 -21.14
C ARG A 12 10.91 5.47 -21.62
N LEU A 13 9.70 5.58 -21.07
CA LEU A 13 8.53 4.82 -21.53
C LEU A 13 8.19 5.20 -22.98
N THR A 14 8.12 6.49 -23.29
CA THR A 14 7.77 6.99 -24.62
C THR A 14 8.76 6.50 -25.68
N ASP A 15 10.05 6.61 -25.42
CA ASP A 15 11.10 6.14 -26.33
C ASP A 15 11.02 4.63 -26.55
N ALA A 16 10.81 3.86 -25.49
CA ALA A 16 10.70 2.41 -25.57
C ALA A 16 9.47 1.96 -26.38
N LEU A 17 8.34 2.66 -26.22
CA LEU A 17 7.13 2.40 -27.00
C LEU A 17 7.31 2.72 -28.48
N LEU A 18 8.01 3.81 -28.83
CA LEU A 18 8.34 4.15 -30.22
C LEU A 18 9.17 3.05 -30.88
N VAL A 19 10.16 2.49 -30.18
CA VAL A 19 10.95 1.36 -30.69
C VAL A 19 10.09 0.10 -30.85
N TRP A 20 9.17 -0.15 -29.91
CA TRP A 20 8.27 -1.31 -29.98
C TRP A 20 7.23 -1.20 -31.10
N GLU A 21 6.75 0.02 -31.39
CA GLU A 21 5.81 0.30 -32.46
C GLU A 21 6.45 0.14 -33.84
N GLY A 22 7.70 0.58 -34.00
CA GLY A 22 8.47 0.46 -35.25
C GLY A 22 8.96 -0.96 -35.58
N ARG A 23 8.50 -1.99 -34.87
CA ARG A 23 9.03 -3.35 -35.02
C ARG A 23 8.59 -4.03 -36.31
N ASP A 24 9.52 -4.74 -36.95
CA ASP A 24 9.25 -5.70 -38.04
C ASP A 24 8.96 -7.12 -37.52
N ASP A 25 7.69 -7.50 -37.43
CA ASP A 25 7.26 -8.82 -36.91
C ASP A 25 7.72 -10.02 -37.77
N THR A 26 8.32 -9.79 -38.94
CA THR A 26 8.87 -10.89 -39.77
C THR A 26 10.25 -11.37 -39.33
N LYS A 27 10.90 -10.65 -38.39
CA LYS A 27 12.29 -10.92 -37.98
C LYS A 27 12.45 -10.98 -36.47
N ALA A 28 13.40 -11.80 -36.03
CA ALA A 28 13.87 -11.77 -34.65
C ALA A 28 14.62 -10.47 -34.36
N GLN A 29 14.13 -9.68 -33.40
CA GLN A 29 14.68 -8.38 -33.05
C GLN A 29 14.88 -8.28 -31.52
N PRO A 30 16.05 -8.68 -31.00
CA PRO A 30 16.31 -8.65 -29.56
C PRO A 30 16.21 -7.24 -28.97
N GLY A 31 16.60 -6.21 -29.73
CA GLY A 31 16.46 -4.81 -29.31
C GLY A 31 14.99 -4.38 -29.10
N VAL A 32 14.09 -4.81 -29.97
CA VAL A 32 12.64 -4.58 -29.82
C VAL A 32 12.11 -5.28 -28.56
N ARG A 33 12.53 -6.52 -28.31
CA ARG A 33 12.14 -7.23 -27.08
C ARG A 33 12.67 -6.53 -25.83
N GLN A 34 13.90 -6.01 -25.88
CA GLN A 34 14.47 -5.21 -24.80
C GLN A 34 13.68 -3.92 -24.58
N ALA A 35 13.27 -3.23 -25.65
CA ALA A 35 12.43 -2.04 -25.56
C ALA A 35 11.10 -2.32 -24.85
N ALA A 36 10.42 -3.43 -25.17
CA ALA A 36 9.21 -3.83 -24.44
C ALA A 36 9.46 -4.04 -22.94
N ASN A 37 10.57 -4.68 -22.56
CA ASN A 37 10.91 -4.84 -21.15
C ASN A 37 11.15 -3.48 -20.48
N ILE A 38 11.88 -2.57 -21.14
CA ILE A 38 12.11 -1.20 -20.64
C ILE A 38 10.80 -0.46 -20.46
N ALA A 39 9.83 -0.63 -21.38
CA ALA A 39 8.51 -0.01 -21.26
C ALA A 39 7.78 -0.52 -20.01
N VAL A 40 7.77 -1.83 -19.76
CA VAL A 40 7.18 -2.42 -18.54
C VAL A 40 7.88 -1.91 -17.29
N ASP A 41 9.21 -1.95 -17.25
CA ASP A 41 9.99 -1.46 -16.10
C ASP A 41 9.70 0.03 -15.80
N SER A 42 9.51 0.84 -16.85
CA SER A 42 9.18 2.26 -16.71
C SER A 42 7.76 2.46 -16.19
N ILE A 43 6.79 1.64 -16.61
CA ILE A 43 5.42 1.67 -16.07
C ILE A 43 5.43 1.31 -14.58
N ASP A 44 6.14 0.26 -14.19
CA ASP A 44 6.21 -0.18 -12.80
C ASP A 44 6.86 0.90 -11.91
N ALA A 45 7.91 1.56 -12.40
CA ALA A 45 8.52 2.70 -11.71
C ALA A 45 7.56 3.89 -11.57
N LEU A 46 6.84 4.26 -12.63
CA LEU A 46 5.83 5.33 -12.59
C LEU A 46 4.73 5.03 -11.57
N LEU A 47 4.22 3.79 -11.55
CA LEU A 47 3.20 3.37 -10.60
C LEU A 47 3.71 3.45 -9.16
N HIS A 48 4.94 3.00 -8.91
CA HIS A 48 5.56 3.10 -7.59
C HIS A 48 5.68 4.56 -7.14
N GLU A 49 6.23 5.45 -7.98
CA GLU A 49 6.40 6.86 -7.64
C GLU A 49 5.06 7.58 -7.42
N LEU A 50 4.05 7.30 -8.24
CA LEU A 50 2.71 7.86 -8.05
C LEU A 50 2.07 7.39 -6.74
N HIS A 51 2.30 6.13 -6.35
CA HIS A 51 1.84 5.63 -5.06
C HIS A 51 2.53 6.32 -3.88
N GLU A 52 3.83 6.57 -3.97
CA GLU A 52 4.61 7.31 -2.95
C GLU A 52 4.14 8.77 -2.84
N LEU A 53 3.94 9.46 -3.97
CA LEU A 53 3.42 10.83 -4.00
C LEU A 53 2.02 10.91 -3.41
N ARG A 54 1.14 9.96 -3.76
CA ARG A 54 -0.20 9.86 -3.17
C ARG A 54 -0.13 9.65 -1.65
N GLY A 55 0.77 8.79 -1.17
CA GLY A 55 0.97 8.55 0.25
C GLY A 55 1.41 9.81 0.99
N SER A 56 2.38 10.52 0.42
CA SER A 56 2.91 11.78 0.95
C SER A 56 1.83 12.85 1.04
N LEU A 57 1.07 13.06 -0.04
CA LEU A 57 -0.03 14.03 -0.08
C LEU A 57 -1.13 13.72 0.95
N LEU A 58 -1.50 12.45 1.11
CA LEU A 58 -2.47 12.05 2.12
C LEU A 58 -1.98 12.31 3.55
N ALA A 59 -0.68 12.13 3.81
CA ALA A 59 -0.09 12.44 5.11
C ALA A 59 -0.11 13.95 5.38
N GLU A 60 0.21 14.78 4.38
CA GLU A 60 0.14 16.24 4.46
C GLU A 60 -1.28 16.74 4.73
N ILE A 61 -2.29 16.20 4.03
CA ILE A 61 -3.70 16.54 4.26
C ILE A 61 -4.09 16.22 5.71
N ARG A 62 -3.77 15.02 6.21
CA ARG A 62 -4.08 14.64 7.60
C ARG A 62 -3.37 15.53 8.62
N ALA A 63 -2.12 15.91 8.36
CA ALA A 63 -1.38 16.82 9.23
C ALA A 63 -2.02 18.23 9.27
N SER A 64 -2.51 18.71 8.12
CA SER A 64 -3.27 19.95 8.02
C SER A 64 -4.57 19.89 8.81
N ASP A 65 -5.35 18.81 8.64
CA ASP A 65 -6.62 18.61 9.36
C ASP A 65 -6.41 18.56 10.89
N LEU A 66 -5.37 17.85 11.35
CA LEU A 66 -5.01 17.80 12.76
C LEU A 66 -4.66 19.21 13.30
N SER A 67 -3.94 20.01 12.51
CA SER A 67 -3.56 21.37 12.88
C SER A 67 -4.80 22.27 13.02
N HIS A 68 -5.74 22.21 12.07
CA HIS A 68 -7.01 22.93 12.15
C HIS A 68 -7.88 22.49 13.35
N SER A 69 -7.93 21.18 13.63
CA SER A 69 -8.70 20.66 14.78
C SER A 69 -8.16 21.18 16.12
N ARG A 70 -6.83 21.26 16.28
CA ARG A 70 -6.20 21.78 17.50
C ARG A 70 -6.55 23.24 17.76
N LEU A 71 -6.55 24.07 16.71
CA LEU A 71 -6.92 25.48 16.81
C LEU A 71 -8.38 25.64 17.29
N HIS A 72 -9.31 24.81 16.78
CA HIS A 72 -10.71 24.85 17.22
C HIS A 72 -10.92 24.34 18.66
N THR A 73 -10.11 23.39 19.14
CA THR A 73 -10.21 22.90 20.53
C THR A 73 -9.66 23.86 21.58
N SER A 74 -8.75 24.77 21.18
CA SER A 74 -8.15 25.74 22.11
C SER A 74 -9.09 26.90 22.47
N ASP A 75 -10.20 27.05 21.75
CA ASP A 75 -11.18 28.13 21.95
C ASP A 75 -12.43 27.68 22.74
N ARG A 76 -12.40 26.46 23.32
CA ARG A 76 -13.45 26.01 24.23
C ARG A 76 -13.14 26.52 25.64
N PRO A 77 -13.84 27.53 26.18
CA PRO A 77 -13.64 27.91 27.57
C PRO A 77 -13.97 26.71 28.45
N SER A 78 -13.00 26.35 29.31
CA SER A 78 -13.21 25.39 30.39
C SER A 78 -14.27 25.94 31.33
N ALA A 79 -15.53 25.63 31.05
CA ALA A 79 -16.59 25.74 32.03
C ALA A 79 -16.36 24.64 33.09
N THR A 80 -15.44 24.93 34.02
CA THR A 80 -15.37 24.27 35.31
C THR A 80 -16.71 24.51 36.00
N SER A 81 -17.58 23.51 35.96
CA SER A 81 -18.75 23.45 36.82
C SER A 81 -18.67 22.14 37.62
N PRO A 82 -18.47 22.20 38.95
CA PRO A 82 -18.36 21.01 39.78
C PRO A 82 -19.74 20.38 39.93
N ARG A 83 -19.93 19.20 39.34
CA ARG A 83 -21.14 18.40 39.49
C ARG A 83 -21.10 17.72 40.87
N PRO A 84 -22.06 17.94 41.78
CA PRO A 84 -22.07 17.27 43.08
C PRO A 84 -22.37 15.78 42.90
N GLN A 85 -21.44 14.96 43.37
CA GLN A 85 -21.51 13.50 43.40
C GLN A 85 -22.56 13.04 44.42
N LEU A 86 -23.74 12.66 43.96
CA LEU A 86 -24.69 11.91 44.77
C LEU A 86 -24.22 10.46 44.89
N ARG A 87 -23.45 10.21 45.96
CA ARG A 87 -23.18 8.88 46.52
C ARG A 87 -24.48 8.10 46.71
N ARG A 88 -24.61 6.94 46.05
CA ARG A 88 -25.36 5.79 46.60
C ARG A 88 -24.66 4.47 46.24
N SER A 89 -24.02 3.93 47.28
CA SER A 89 -24.02 2.53 47.76
C SER A 89 -23.83 1.36 46.78
N ALA A 90 -22.78 0.59 47.08
CA ALA A 90 -22.38 -0.67 46.48
C ALA A 90 -23.38 -1.83 46.71
N THR A 91 -23.40 -2.77 45.77
CA THR A 91 -23.54 -4.22 46.05
C THR A 91 -22.58 -5.00 45.13
N PRO A 92 -21.87 -6.03 45.63
CA PRO A 92 -21.01 -6.87 44.80
C PRO A 92 -21.78 -8.08 44.27
N ARG A 93 -21.67 -8.40 42.97
CA ARG A 93 -21.93 -9.76 42.47
C ARG A 93 -20.70 -10.25 41.71
N THR A 94 -20.25 -11.41 42.16
CA THR A 94 -19.08 -12.21 41.79
C THR A 94 -19.14 -12.77 40.36
N PRO A 95 -18.02 -13.28 39.84
CA PRO A 95 -17.76 -13.44 38.42
C PRO A 95 -18.28 -14.79 37.89
N ASN A 96 -18.74 -14.81 36.64
CA ASN A 96 -18.93 -16.05 35.89
C ASN A 96 -18.04 -16.02 34.65
N THR A 97 -17.04 -16.90 34.64
CA THR A 97 -16.45 -17.48 33.42
C THR A 97 -16.45 -18.99 33.63
N PRO A 98 -16.82 -19.76 32.61
CA PRO A 98 -15.77 -20.51 31.92
C PRO A 98 -15.98 -20.51 30.39
N ILE A 99 -14.93 -20.20 29.62
CA ILE A 99 -14.06 -21.15 28.86
C ILE A 99 -14.64 -21.56 27.50
N ALA A 100 -13.83 -21.25 26.46
CA ALA A 100 -13.69 -21.87 25.15
C ALA A 100 -14.86 -21.78 24.14
N ALA A 101 -14.65 -20.96 23.11
CA ALA A 101 -14.99 -21.30 21.74
C ALA A 101 -13.92 -20.70 20.80
N GLU A 102 -13.05 -21.59 20.28
CA GLU A 102 -12.56 -21.62 18.89
C GLU A 102 -11.90 -20.33 18.35
N ALA A 103 -10.57 -20.16 18.28
CA ALA A 103 -9.52 -21.08 17.85
C ALA A 103 -9.78 -21.82 16.52
N LEU A 104 -10.41 -21.19 15.52
CA LEU A 104 -10.46 -21.72 14.15
C LEU A 104 -10.43 -20.62 13.07
N PHE A 105 -9.30 -19.92 12.93
CA PHE A 105 -8.96 -19.32 11.63
C PHE A 105 -7.43 -19.24 11.39
N THR A 106 -6.72 -20.31 11.70
CA THR A 106 -5.29 -20.45 11.38
C THR A 106 -5.02 -21.80 10.73
N ALA A 107 -5.69 -22.06 9.60
CA ALA A 107 -5.41 -23.22 8.75
C ALA A 107 -5.86 -22.98 7.30
N SER A 108 -5.33 -21.93 6.65
CA SER A 108 -5.33 -21.83 5.18
C SER A 108 -3.92 -21.54 4.66
N GLN A 109 -2.94 -22.26 5.21
CA GLN A 109 -1.63 -22.45 4.61
C GLN A 109 -1.39 -23.94 4.50
N ARG A 110 -1.52 -24.46 3.29
CA ARG A 110 -0.90 -25.69 2.74
C ARG A 110 -1.72 -26.12 1.55
N ARG A 111 -1.29 -25.79 0.31
CA ARG A 111 -1.19 -26.69 -0.86
C ARG A 111 -0.35 -26.03 -1.96
N HIS A 112 0.98 -26.04 -1.83
CA HIS A 112 1.87 -25.99 -2.98
C HIS A 112 2.46 -27.39 -3.19
N PRO A 113 2.13 -28.11 -4.27
CA PRO A 113 2.94 -29.23 -4.70
C PRO A 113 4.13 -28.73 -5.54
N LYS A 114 5.33 -29.18 -5.13
CA LYS A 114 6.59 -29.04 -5.88
C LYS A 114 6.48 -29.84 -7.19
N VAL A 115 6.64 -29.19 -8.33
CA VAL A 115 6.88 -29.88 -9.61
C VAL A 115 8.39 -29.86 -9.87
N HIS A 116 9.05 -30.96 -9.52
CA HIS A 116 10.34 -31.33 -10.09
C HIS A 116 10.09 -31.94 -11.47
N ARG A 117 10.69 -31.38 -12.54
CA ARG A 117 10.98 -32.16 -13.74
C ARG A 117 12.36 -31.88 -14.31
N HIS A 118 12.92 -32.99 -14.77
CA HIS A 118 14.32 -33.27 -14.99
C HIS A 118 14.94 -32.60 -16.21
N ARG A 119 16.24 -32.33 -16.08
CA ARG A 119 17.23 -32.21 -17.16
C ARG A 119 17.08 -33.36 -18.17
N HIS A 120 17.03 -33.01 -19.45
CA HIS A 120 17.52 -33.88 -20.52
C HIS A 120 18.60 -33.14 -21.30
N ARG A 121 19.84 -33.62 -21.12
CA ARG A 121 21.02 -33.28 -21.91
C ARG A 121 21.14 -34.40 -22.94
N LYS A 122 21.00 -34.10 -24.24
CA LYS A 122 21.40 -35.03 -25.30
C LYS A 122 22.71 -34.53 -25.92
N ARG A 123 23.64 -35.48 -26.02
CA ARG A 123 24.86 -35.44 -26.82
C ARG A 123 24.51 -35.56 -28.29
#